data_AF-X1FZA9-F1
#
_entry.id   AF-X1FZA9-F1
#
_cell.length_a   1.000
_cell.length_b   1.000
_cell.length_c   1.000
_cell.angle_alpha   90.00
_cell.angle_beta   90.00
_cell.angle_gamma   90.00
#
_symmetry.space_group_name_H-M   'P 1'
#
loop_
_entity.id
_entity.type
_entity.pdbx_description
1 polymer ?
#
loop_
_entity_poly.entity_id
_entity_poly.type
_entity_poly.pdbx_seq_one_letter_code
_entity_poly.pdbx_strand_id
1 'polypeptide(L)'
;MPNKKITVKHYLNKRAKPRFYLQEEYYPVYIQLIVDAKKAQIKSRINQYLEHYQSEIRTIHRDEVQLKKLILSGFFTDDLFERILHDKIYPVSPLLNDEISVITNIIELQHPFENEHFTLNNFSSDYEKHVTEITDILDESI
;
A
#
# COMPACT_ATOMS: atom_id res chain seq x y z
N MET A 1 26.15 15.16 -10.79
CA MET A 1 25.91 14.25 -9.66
C MET A 1 24.77 13.33 -10.04
N PRO A 2 24.84 12.01 -9.81
CA PRO A 2 23.68 11.16 -10.02
C PRO A 2 22.55 11.65 -9.11
N ASN A 3 21.38 11.87 -9.70
CA ASN A 3 20.25 12.49 -9.05
C ASN A 3 19.70 11.51 -8.00
N LYS A 4 20.16 11.64 -6.75
CA LYS A 4 19.71 10.81 -5.62
C LYS A 4 18.20 11.00 -5.48
N LYS A 5 17.42 9.97 -5.81
CA LYS A 5 15.96 10.05 -5.90
C LYS A 5 15.32 8.96 -5.06
N ILE A 6 14.31 9.35 -4.29
CA ILE A 6 13.37 8.46 -3.63
C ILE A 6 12.15 8.34 -4.54
N THR A 7 11.66 7.13 -4.75
CA THR A 7 10.39 6.89 -5.46
C THR A 7 9.59 5.89 -4.65
N VAL A 8 8.39 6.29 -4.26
CA VAL A 8 7.40 5.46 -3.58
C VAL A 8 6.16 5.46 -4.45
N LYS A 9 5.64 4.27 -4.78
CA LYS A 9 4.42 4.16 -5.59
C LYS A 9 3.66 2.87 -5.28
N HIS A 10 2.35 2.93 -5.41
CA HIS A 10 1.50 1.74 -5.36
C HIS A 10 1.49 1.00 -6.69
N TYR A 11 1.25 -0.30 -6.62
CA TYR A 11 1.01 -1.16 -7.77
C TYR A 11 0.22 -2.40 -7.36
N LEU A 12 -0.44 -3.05 -8.31
CA LEU A 12 -1.09 -4.35 -8.08
C LEU A 12 -0.06 -5.48 -8.15
N ASN A 13 0.04 -6.28 -7.09
CA ASN A 13 0.98 -7.39 -7.06
C ASN A 13 0.41 -8.62 -7.80
N LYS A 14 0.75 -8.72 -9.09
CA LYS A 14 0.37 -9.84 -9.97
C LYS A 14 1.03 -11.18 -9.64
N ARG A 15 2.04 -11.19 -8.76
CA ARG A 15 2.68 -12.43 -8.29
C ARG A 15 1.90 -13.08 -7.14
N ALA A 16 1.09 -12.30 -6.43
CA ALA A 16 0.20 -12.84 -5.41
C ALA A 16 -0.98 -13.58 -6.05
N LYS A 17 -1.50 -14.59 -5.35
CA LYS A 17 -2.67 -15.35 -5.81
C LYS A 17 -3.87 -14.40 -5.98
N PRO A 18 -4.48 -14.31 -7.18
CA PRO A 18 -5.63 -13.44 -7.39
C PRO A 18 -6.86 -13.93 -6.65
N ARG A 19 -7.77 -13.01 -6.37
CA ARG A 19 -9.15 -13.30 -5.99
C ARG A 19 -10.04 -13.13 -7.21
N PHE A 20 -11.04 -13.99 -7.35
CA PHE A 20 -11.91 -13.99 -8.53
C PHE A 20 -13.29 -13.48 -8.16
N TYR A 21 -13.83 -12.61 -9.01
CA TYR A 21 -15.21 -12.15 -8.93
C TYR A 21 -15.73 -11.85 -10.34
N LEU A 22 -16.89 -12.39 -10.70
CA LEU A 22 -17.49 -12.27 -12.04
C LEU A 22 -16.50 -12.52 -13.20
N GLN A 23 -15.62 -13.52 -13.05
CA GLN A 23 -14.55 -13.88 -14.02
C GLN A 23 -13.41 -12.87 -14.15
N GLU A 24 -13.40 -11.81 -13.34
CA GLU A 24 -12.28 -10.87 -13.26
C GLU A 24 -11.31 -11.25 -12.15
N GLU A 25 -10.05 -10.89 -12.36
CA GLU A 25 -8.96 -11.11 -11.42
C GLU A 25 -8.66 -9.85 -10.61
N TYR A 26 -8.79 -9.98 -9.30
CA TYR A 26 -8.50 -8.94 -8.33
C TYR A 26 -7.17 -9.25 -7.64
N TYR A 27 -6.31 -8.24 -7.58
CA TYR A 27 -4.96 -8.36 -7.05
C TYR A 27 -4.75 -7.42 -5.87
N PRO A 28 -3.92 -7.81 -4.88
CA PRO A 28 -3.67 -6.96 -3.72
C PRO A 28 -2.76 -5.79 -4.09
N VAL A 29 -3.00 -4.63 -3.47
CA VAL A 29 -2.14 -3.45 -3.60
C VAL A 29 -0.85 -3.64 -2.78
N TYR A 30 0.28 -3.34 -3.42
CA TYR A 30 1.60 -3.29 -2.82
C TYR A 30 2.23 -1.93 -3.08
N ILE A 31 3.29 -1.63 -2.34
CA ILE A 31 4.09 -0.41 -2.47
C ILE A 31 5.48 -0.81 -2.96
N GLN A 32 5.96 -0.11 -3.97
CA GLN A 32 7.34 -0.21 -4.44
C GLN A 32 8.13 0.98 -3.94
N LEU A 33 9.21 0.69 -3.23
CA LEU A 33 10.20 1.66 -2.76
C LEU A 33 11.42 1.57 -3.65
N ILE A 34 11.88 2.69 -4.18
CA ILE A 34 13.11 2.80 -4.96
C ILE A 34 13.94 3.93 -4.37
N VAL A 35 15.09 3.57 -3.80
CA VAL A 35 16.03 4.52 -3.20
C VAL A 35 17.42 4.17 -3.71
N ASP A 36 18.05 5.11 -4.41
CA ASP A 36 19.38 4.93 -5.02
C ASP A 36 19.50 3.63 -5.85
N ALA A 37 18.54 3.44 -6.77
CA ALA A 37 18.39 2.24 -7.62
C ALA A 37 18.15 0.90 -6.90
N LYS A 38 18.21 0.86 -5.56
CA LYS A 38 17.78 -0.30 -4.77
C LYS A 38 16.26 -0.33 -4.72
N LYS A 39 15.67 -1.52 -4.79
CA LYS A 39 14.23 -1.72 -4.80
C LYS A 39 13.81 -2.59 -3.62
N ALA A 40 12.72 -2.21 -2.97
CA ALA A 40 12.01 -3.04 -2.00
C ALA A 40 10.51 -2.98 -2.28
N GLN A 41 9.80 -3.96 -1.73
CA GLN A 41 8.36 -4.08 -1.87
C GLN A 41 7.77 -4.38 -0.49
N ILE A 42 6.73 -3.65 -0.14
CA ILE A 42 5.95 -3.91 1.08
C ILE A 42 4.47 -4.00 0.70
N LYS A 43 3.70 -4.74 1.49
CA LYS A 43 2.25 -4.81 1.30
C LYS A 43 1.63 -3.48 1.72
N SER A 44 0.69 -2.95 0.93
CA SER A 44 -0.07 -1.76 1.33
C SER A 44 -1.01 -2.10 2.48
N ARG A 45 -1.18 -1.16 3.40
CA ARG A 45 -2.10 -1.25 4.53
C ARG A 45 -3.41 -0.53 4.26
N ILE A 46 -3.69 -0.19 2.99
CA ILE A 46 -4.90 0.53 2.58
C ILE A 46 -6.19 -0.11 3.11
N ASN A 47 -6.22 -1.44 3.24
CA ASN A 47 -7.38 -2.15 3.80
C ASN A 47 -7.72 -1.69 5.22
N GLN A 48 -6.72 -1.40 6.06
CA GLN A 48 -6.92 -0.93 7.44
C GLN A 48 -7.61 0.44 7.45
N TYR A 49 -7.28 1.32 6.50
CA TYR A 49 -7.88 2.64 6.42
C TYR A 49 -9.25 2.63 5.74
N LEU A 50 -9.45 1.78 4.72
CA LEU A 50 -10.72 1.66 4.00
C LEU A 50 -11.87 1.16 4.88
N GLU A 51 -11.57 0.42 5.95
CA GLU A 51 -12.57 -0.01 6.94
C GLU A 51 -13.33 1.16 7.59
N HIS A 52 -12.73 2.35 7.68
CA HIS A 52 -13.40 3.54 8.19
C HIS A 52 -14.35 4.20 7.18
N TYR A 53 -14.20 3.88 5.88
CA TYR A 53 -14.96 4.48 4.78
C TYR A 53 -15.92 3.49 4.11
N GLN A 54 -16.43 2.54 4.90
CA GLN A 54 -17.33 1.51 4.41
C GLN A 54 -18.61 2.05 3.75
N SER A 55 -19.04 3.26 4.10
CA SER A 55 -20.24 3.89 3.53
C SER A 55 -19.95 4.46 2.15
N GLU A 56 -18.80 5.10 1.97
CA GLU A 56 -18.38 5.76 0.75
C GLU A 56 -17.94 4.74 -0.31
N ILE A 57 -17.36 3.61 0.09
CA ILE A 57 -17.07 2.52 -0.84
C ILE A 57 -18.34 1.94 -1.49
N ARG A 58 -19.52 2.06 -0.85
CA ARG A 58 -20.79 1.65 -1.47
C ARG A 58 -21.16 2.49 -2.68
N THR A 59 -20.60 3.69 -2.85
CA THR A 59 -20.90 4.54 -4.01
C THR A 59 -20.01 4.21 -5.22
N ILE A 60 -18.88 3.54 -4.99
CA ILE A 60 -17.97 3.07 -6.06
C ILE A 60 -18.65 1.99 -6.91
N HIS A 61 -19.53 1.17 -6.32
CA HIS A 61 -20.36 0.21 -7.06
C HIS A 61 -21.66 -0.14 -6.31
N ARG A 62 -22.80 -0.19 -7.02
CA ARG A 62 -24.11 -0.51 -6.44
C ARG A 62 -24.18 -1.98 -5.97
N ASP A 63 -24.53 -2.16 -4.69
CA ASP A 63 -25.12 -3.35 -4.04
C ASP A 63 -24.43 -4.72 -4.12
N GLU A 64 -23.19 -4.80 -4.58
CA GLU A 64 -22.47 -6.09 -4.59
C GLU A 64 -21.59 -6.28 -3.35
N VAL A 65 -22.13 -6.97 -2.35
CA VAL A 65 -21.48 -7.25 -1.06
C VAL A 65 -20.09 -7.90 -1.24
N GLN A 66 -19.92 -8.78 -2.23
CA GLN A 66 -18.65 -9.46 -2.48
C GLN A 66 -17.59 -8.51 -3.05
N LEU A 67 -17.95 -7.69 -4.04
CA LEU A 67 -17.07 -6.68 -4.61
C LEU A 67 -16.63 -5.65 -3.56
N LYS A 68 -17.58 -5.18 -2.74
CA LYS A 68 -17.29 -4.30 -1.60
C LYS A 68 -16.24 -4.92 -0.66
N LYS A 69 -16.38 -6.20 -0.32
CA LYS A 69 -15.41 -6.91 0.52
C LYS A 69 -14.03 -6.99 -0.14
N LEU A 70 -13.94 -7.16 -1.46
CA LEU A 70 -12.67 -7.15 -2.19
C LEU A 70 -11.99 -5.79 -2.12
N ILE A 71 -12.72 -4.71 -2.42
CA ILE A 71 -12.19 -3.34 -2.36
C ILE A 71 -11.73 -3.00 -0.94
N LEU A 72 -12.56 -3.28 0.07
CA LEU A 72 -12.20 -3.11 1.48
C LEU A 72 -10.96 -3.91 1.90
N SER A 73 -10.75 -5.09 1.29
CA SER A 73 -9.56 -5.91 1.53
C SER A 73 -8.31 -5.40 0.80
N GLY A 74 -8.39 -4.30 0.05
CA GLY A 74 -7.29 -3.77 -0.76
C GLY A 74 -7.03 -4.56 -2.04
N PHE A 75 -8.06 -5.18 -2.62
CA PHE A 75 -7.97 -5.93 -3.87
C PHE A 75 -8.69 -5.20 -5.01
N PHE A 76 -8.03 -5.05 -6.16
CA PHE A 76 -8.54 -4.32 -7.32
C PHE A 76 -8.19 -5.02 -8.64
N THR A 77 -8.99 -4.78 -9.68
CA THR A 77 -8.61 -5.06 -11.07
C THR A 77 -7.69 -3.95 -11.60
N ASP A 78 -6.99 -4.20 -12.71
CA ASP A 78 -6.16 -3.17 -13.35
C ASP A 78 -6.99 -1.94 -13.73
N ASP A 79 -8.12 -2.16 -14.42
CA ASP A 79 -9.00 -1.09 -14.87
C ASP A 79 -9.54 -0.25 -13.70
N LEU A 80 -9.96 -0.90 -12.62
CA LEU A 80 -10.46 -0.20 -11.44
C LEU A 80 -9.34 0.60 -10.76
N PHE A 81 -8.15 0.02 -10.63
CA PHE A 81 -7.02 0.67 -9.98
C PHE A 81 -6.53 1.90 -10.76
N GLU A 82 -6.36 1.77 -12.08
CA GLU A 82 -6.00 2.88 -12.97
C GLU A 82 -7.06 3.98 -12.95
N ARG A 83 -8.34 3.61 -13.02
CA ARG A 83 -9.45 4.57 -12.92
C ARG A 83 -9.45 5.30 -11.58
N ILE A 84 -9.22 4.61 -10.47
CA ILE A 84 -9.11 5.22 -9.13
C ILE A 84 -8.00 6.26 -9.11
N LEU A 85 -6.82 5.94 -9.65
CA LEU A 85 -5.66 6.83 -9.66
C LEU A 85 -5.88 8.04 -10.58
N HIS A 86 -6.42 7.81 -11.78
CA HIS A 86 -6.66 8.85 -12.78
C HIS A 86 -7.78 9.81 -12.34
N ASP A 87 -8.93 9.27 -11.94
CA ASP A 87 -10.12 10.06 -11.59
C ASP A 87 -10.08 10.56 -10.14
N LYS A 88 -9.06 10.16 -9.37
CA LYS A 88 -8.88 10.50 -7.95
C LYS A 88 -10.08 10.10 -7.10
N ILE A 89 -10.58 8.88 -7.30
CA ILE A 89 -11.80 8.37 -6.64
C ILE A 89 -11.62 8.33 -5.12
N TYR A 90 -12.52 9.02 -4.42
CA TYR A 90 -12.61 8.98 -2.96
C TYR A 90 -13.26 7.68 -2.47
N PRO A 91 -12.81 7.07 -1.35
CA PRO A 91 -11.68 7.48 -0.50
C PRO A 91 -10.33 6.90 -0.97
N VAL A 92 -10.33 6.00 -1.96
CA VAL A 92 -9.18 5.12 -2.24
C VAL A 92 -7.96 5.90 -2.71
N SER A 93 -8.11 6.81 -3.67
CA SER A 93 -6.97 7.58 -4.23
C SER A 93 -6.31 8.49 -3.19
N PRO A 94 -7.05 9.30 -2.40
CA PRO A 94 -6.46 10.04 -1.30
C PRO A 94 -5.68 9.17 -0.31
N LEU A 95 -6.24 8.03 0.11
CA LEU A 95 -5.57 7.11 1.03
C LEU A 95 -4.27 6.52 0.46
N LEU A 96 -4.24 6.19 -0.82
CA LEU A 96 -3.01 5.77 -1.50
C LEU A 96 -1.96 6.89 -1.48
N ASN A 97 -2.35 8.13 -1.77
CA ASN A 97 -1.43 9.26 -1.77
C ASN A 97 -0.90 9.60 -0.36
N ASP A 98 -1.76 9.48 0.65
CA ASP A 98 -1.38 9.69 2.05
C ASP A 98 -0.36 8.63 2.49
N GLU A 99 -0.59 7.36 2.14
CA GLU A 99 0.35 6.27 2.44
C GLU A 99 1.71 6.48 1.74
N ILE A 100 1.72 6.90 0.46
CA ILE A 100 2.96 7.31 -0.24
C ILE A 100 3.68 8.43 0.51
N SER A 101 2.95 9.46 0.93
CA SER A 101 3.51 10.66 1.55
C SER A 101 4.13 10.33 2.90
N VAL A 102 3.42 9.57 3.74
CA VAL A 102 3.92 9.11 5.04
C VAL A 102 5.20 8.30 4.88
N ILE A 103 5.21 7.30 4.00
CA ILE A 103 6.39 6.46 3.77
C ILE A 103 7.56 7.27 3.23
N THR A 104 7.31 8.17 2.29
CA THR A 104 8.34 9.05 1.72
C THR A 104 8.97 9.90 2.82
N ASN A 105 8.17 10.53 3.68
CA ASN A 105 8.66 11.34 4.79
C ASN A 105 9.50 10.52 5.78
N ILE A 106 9.07 9.28 6.11
CA ILE A 106 9.85 8.41 7.02
C ILE A 106 11.20 8.07 6.38
N ILE A 107 11.23 7.72 5.09
CA ILE A 107 12.49 7.44 4.39
C ILE A 107 13.40 8.68 4.41
N GLU A 108 12.87 9.86 4.12
CA GLU A 108 13.63 11.12 4.11
C GLU A 108 14.24 11.44 5.49
N LEU A 109 13.47 11.26 6.57
CA LEU A 109 13.94 11.46 7.95
C LEU A 109 15.08 10.52 8.36
N GLN A 110 15.23 9.39 7.68
CA GLN A 110 16.35 8.47 7.92
C GLN A 110 17.64 8.88 7.18
N HIS A 111 17.61 9.98 6.42
CA HIS A 111 18.73 10.52 5.66
C HIS A 111 19.42 9.45 4.78
N PRO A 112 18.69 8.81 3.84
CA PRO A 112 19.10 7.54 3.21
C PRO A 112 20.33 7.66 2.31
N PHE A 113 20.79 8.89 2.08
CA PHE A 113 21.89 9.26 1.20
C PHE A 113 23.15 9.69 1.95
N GLU A 114 23.06 9.81 3.27
CA GLU A 114 24.10 10.25 4.20
C GLU A 114 24.33 9.19 5.29
N ASN A 115 23.28 8.49 5.69
CA ASN A 115 23.32 7.42 6.66
C ASN A 115 23.78 6.10 6.02
N GLU A 116 25.01 5.67 6.30
CA GLU A 116 25.59 4.42 5.78
C GLU A 116 24.86 3.16 6.27
N HIS A 117 24.10 3.26 7.37
CA HIS A 117 23.31 2.14 7.92
C HIS A 117 21.92 2.02 7.30
N PHE A 118 21.49 3.01 6.50
CA PHE A 118 20.21 2.94 5.82
C PHE A 118 20.25 1.85 4.75
N THR A 119 19.36 0.88 4.89
CA THR A 119 19.05 -0.07 3.84
C THR A 119 17.54 -0.20 3.72
N LEU A 120 17.04 -0.45 2.51
CA LEU A 120 15.61 -0.68 2.30
C LEU A 120 15.09 -1.92 3.05
N ASN A 121 15.96 -2.89 3.34
CA ASN A 121 15.61 -4.07 4.14
C ASN A 121 15.39 -3.67 5.61
N ASN A 122 16.30 -2.89 6.19
CA ASN A 122 16.14 -2.38 7.56
C ASN A 122 14.88 -1.52 7.67
N PHE A 123 14.69 -0.59 6.72
CA PHE A 123 13.48 0.23 6.64
C PHE A 123 12.21 -0.62 6.60
N SER A 124 12.16 -1.64 5.75
CA SER A 124 10.97 -2.47 5.59
C SER A 124 10.64 -3.22 6.89
N SER A 125 11.66 -3.78 7.56
CA SER A 125 11.49 -4.47 8.84
C SER A 125 11.09 -3.52 9.96
N ASP A 126 11.67 -2.32 10.04
CA ASP A 126 11.31 -1.34 11.07
C ASP A 126 9.92 -0.74 10.83
N TYR A 127 9.56 -0.47 9.58
CA TYR A 127 8.21 -0.05 9.21
C TYR A 127 7.18 -1.13 9.55
N GLU A 128 7.53 -2.42 9.39
CA GLU A 128 6.65 -3.50 9.83
C GLU A 128 6.43 -3.44 11.34
N LYS A 129 7.49 -3.35 12.15
CA LYS A 129 7.39 -3.24 13.63
C LYS A 129 6.59 -2.03 14.10
N HIS A 130 6.76 -0.87 13.48
CA HIS A 130 6.10 0.37 13.91
C HIS A 130 4.61 0.42 13.60
N VAL A 131 4.14 -0.48 12.73
CA VAL A 131 2.76 -0.47 12.27
C VAL A 131 2.05 -1.79 12.63
N THR A 132 2.75 -2.79 13.15
CA THR A 132 2.15 -3.93 13.85
C THR A 132 1.58 -3.48 15.19
N GLU A 133 0.37 -3.92 15.56
CA GLU A 133 -0.22 -3.55 16.84
C GLU A 133 0.66 -4.08 17.99
N ILE A 134 0.80 -3.30 19.08
CA ILE A 134 1.64 -3.69 20.22
C ILE A 134 1.22 -5.06 20.78
N THR A 135 -0.07 -5.39 20.71
CA THR A 135 -0.63 -6.69 21.11
C THR A 135 -0.05 -7.85 20.29
N ASP A 136 0.07 -7.69 18.97
CA ASP A 136 0.62 -8.73 18.09
C ASP A 136 2.12 -8.95 18.34
N ILE A 137 2.85 -7.87 18.68
CA ILE A 137 4.29 -7.95 19.03
C ILE A 137 4.49 -8.71 20.36
N LEU A 138 3.59 -8.52 21.32
CA LEU A 138 3.67 -9.18 22.62
C LEU A 138 3.33 -10.68 22.52
N ASP A 139 2.37 -11.06 21.68
CA ASP A 139 1.96 -12.46 21.49
C ASP A 139 3.03 -13.31 20.76
N GLU A 140 3.88 -12.72 19.90
CA GLU A 140 5.02 -13.43 19.28
C GLU A 140 6.18 -13.69 20.27
N SER A 141 6.21 -12.99 21.40
CA SER A 141 7.30 -13.05 22.38
C SER A 141 7.06 -14.02 23.55
N ILE A 142 6.00 -14.82 23.50
CA ILE A 142 5.59 -15.81 24.51
C ILE A 142 5.77 -17.25 24.00
#